data_AF-A0A7J3VCX2-F1
#
_entry.id   AF-A0A7J3VCX2-F1
#
_cell.length_a   1.000
_cell.length_b   1.000
_cell.length_c   1.000
_cell.angle_alpha   90.00
_cell.angle_beta   90.00
_cell.angle_gamma   90.00
#
_symmetry.space_group_name_H-M   'P 1'
#
loop_
_entity.id
_entity.type
_entity.pdbx_description
1 polymer ?
#
loop_
_entity_poly.entity_id
_entity_poly.type
_entity_poly.pdbx_seq_one_letter_code
_entity_poly.pdbx_strand_id
1 'polypeptide(L)'
;FPGGIVRSGSKVGSLKYPKLRATTNHPYCPVLKNIVKDTRIPEGVESVYEIVINGLRKEDVLMAMGLAIKAAASVPGVVKIDAGNYGGKLGPYHLRLNEALESVKSIDVKV
;
A
#
# COMPACT_ATOMS: atom_id res chain seq x y z
N PHE A 1 0.10 7.99 -10.42
CA PHE A 1 -1.05 8.66 -9.75
C PHE A 1 -0.75 10.14 -9.58
N PRO A 2 -1.76 11.03 -9.38
CA PRO A 2 -1.53 12.46 -9.23
C PRO A 2 -0.54 12.76 -8.09
N GLY A 3 0.56 13.45 -8.40
CA GLY A 3 1.61 13.72 -7.42
C GLY A 3 2.27 12.48 -6.80
N GLY A 4 2.15 11.30 -7.44
CA GLY A 4 2.69 10.03 -6.92
C GLY A 4 1.87 9.38 -5.80
N ILE A 5 0.75 9.97 -5.38
CA ILE A 5 -0.01 9.54 -4.20
C ILE A 5 -1.40 9.04 -4.59
N VAL A 6 -1.80 7.91 -4.02
CA VAL A 6 -3.14 7.33 -4.17
C VAL A 6 -3.95 7.58 -2.91
N ARG A 7 -5.05 8.32 -3.06
CA ARG A 7 -6.03 8.59 -2.00
C ARG A 7 -7.29 7.71 -2.08
N SER A 8 -7.38 6.86 -3.10
CA SER A 8 -8.57 6.08 -3.43
C SER A 8 -8.19 4.65 -3.79
N GLY A 9 -7.60 3.95 -2.81
CA GLY A 9 -7.23 2.54 -2.95
C GLY A 9 -8.42 1.68 -3.38
N SER A 10 -8.18 0.72 -4.27
CA SER A 10 -9.24 -0.08 -4.89
C SER A 10 -9.12 -1.56 -4.56
N LYS A 11 -10.26 -2.26 -4.61
CA LYS A 11 -10.32 -3.72 -4.61
C LYS A 11 -10.99 -4.21 -5.90
N VAL A 12 -10.71 -5.45 -6.27
CA VAL A 12 -11.35 -6.11 -7.41
C VAL A 12 -12.83 -6.33 -7.13
N GLY A 13 -13.67 -6.02 -8.12
CA GLY A 13 -15.12 -6.22 -8.07
C GLY A 13 -15.85 -5.29 -7.11
N SER A 14 -17.06 -5.71 -6.73
CA SER A 14 -17.95 -4.98 -5.83
C SER A 14 -18.80 -5.97 -5.03
N LEU A 15 -19.05 -5.66 -3.76
CA LEU A 15 -19.95 -6.46 -2.91
C LEU A 15 -21.44 -6.20 -3.22
N LYS A 16 -21.77 -5.03 -3.78
CA LYS A 16 -23.16 -4.58 -3.99
C LYS A 16 -23.53 -4.39 -5.46
N TYR A 17 -22.56 -4.07 -6.31
CA TYR A 17 -22.79 -3.66 -7.70
C TYR A 17 -22.04 -4.58 -8.66
N PRO A 18 -22.62 -5.72 -9.09
CA PRO A 18 -21.90 -6.79 -9.80
C PRO A 18 -21.21 -6.36 -11.10
N LYS A 19 -21.68 -5.29 -11.75
CA LYS A 19 -21.10 -4.77 -13.00
C LYS A 19 -19.83 -3.91 -12.79
N LEU A 20 -19.52 -3.50 -11.56
CA LEU A 20 -18.33 -2.70 -11.28
C LEU A 20 -17.09 -3.58 -11.16
N ARG A 21 -16.10 -3.34 -12.03
CA ARG A 21 -14.82 -4.08 -12.06
C ARG A 21 -13.90 -3.76 -10.89
N ALA A 22 -14.00 -2.55 -10.35
CA ALA A 22 -13.23 -2.11 -9.19
C ALA A 22 -14.09 -1.17 -8.34
N THR A 23 -13.90 -1.23 -7.03
CA THR A 23 -14.55 -0.34 -6.07
C THR A 23 -13.59 0.00 -4.94
N THR A 24 -13.97 0.93 -4.05
CA THR A 24 -13.13 1.28 -2.89
C THR A 24 -12.73 0.05 -2.07
N ASN A 25 -11.47 0.03 -1.63
CA ASN A 25 -10.97 -1.00 -0.72
C ASN A 25 -11.44 -0.71 0.71
N HIS A 26 -12.74 -0.89 0.95
CA HIS A 26 -13.42 -0.57 2.21
C HIS A 26 -12.78 -1.11 3.50
N PRO A 27 -12.07 -2.26 3.56
CA PRO A 27 -11.29 -2.65 4.73
C PRO A 27 -10.20 -1.64 5.12
N TYR A 28 -9.72 -0.85 4.16
CA TYR A 28 -8.71 0.20 4.37
C TYR A 28 -9.33 1.61 4.36
N CYS A 29 -10.64 1.77 4.60
CA CYS A 29 -11.27 3.08 4.72
C CYS A 29 -11.40 3.50 6.20
N PRO A 30 -10.64 4.52 6.68
CA PRO A 30 -10.69 4.94 8.09
C PRO A 30 -12.07 5.36 8.56
N VAL A 31 -12.83 6.08 7.72
CA VAL A 31 -14.20 6.53 8.04
C VAL A 31 -15.16 5.35 8.25
N LEU A 32 -14.88 4.18 7.67
CA LEU A 32 -15.73 2.99 7.76
C LEU A 32 -15.22 1.96 8.79
N LYS A 33 -14.13 2.26 9.51
CA LYS A 33 -13.44 1.27 10.37
C LYS A 33 -14.34 0.65 11.46
N ASN A 34 -15.32 1.40 11.96
CA ASN A 34 -16.24 0.95 13.01
C ASN A 34 -17.43 0.14 12.49
N ILE A 35 -17.64 0.08 11.18
CA ILE A 35 -18.77 -0.64 10.56
C ILE A 35 -18.32 -1.83 9.69
N VAL A 36 -17.08 -1.81 9.18
CA VAL A 36 -16.51 -2.88 8.37
C VAL A 36 -15.89 -3.93 9.29
N LYS A 37 -16.50 -5.13 9.36
CA LYS A 37 -16.06 -6.21 10.26
C LYS A 37 -14.63 -6.70 10.00
N ASP A 38 -14.21 -6.68 8.74
CA ASP A 38 -12.87 -7.11 8.29
C ASP A 38 -11.91 -5.93 8.11
N THR A 39 -12.15 -4.82 8.82
CA THR A 39 -11.29 -3.63 8.78
C THR A 39 -9.81 -4.01 8.99
N ARG A 40 -8.96 -3.38 8.19
CA ARG A 40 -7.50 -3.45 8.26
C ARG A 40 -6.89 -2.18 8.84
N ILE A 41 -7.73 -1.24 9.27
CA ILE A 41 -7.32 0.01 9.91
C ILE A 41 -7.03 -0.25 11.39
N PRO A 42 -5.77 -0.08 11.86
CA PRO A 42 -5.46 -0.14 13.29
C PRO A 42 -6.18 0.96 14.08
N GLU A 43 -6.31 0.75 15.38
CA GLU A 43 -6.82 1.78 16.28
C GLU A 43 -5.99 3.08 16.19
N GLY A 44 -6.66 4.24 16.27
CA GLY A 44 -6.02 5.56 16.16
C GLY A 44 -5.59 5.98 14.75
N VAL A 45 -5.70 5.12 13.74
CA VAL A 45 -5.38 5.50 12.35
C VAL A 45 -6.60 6.19 11.71
N GLU A 46 -6.39 7.43 11.23
CA GLU A 46 -7.42 8.26 10.61
C GLU A 46 -7.21 8.50 9.10
N SER A 47 -6.06 8.11 8.55
CA SER A 47 -5.75 8.28 7.14
C SER A 47 -4.92 7.12 6.61
N VAL A 48 -5.14 6.78 5.34
CA VAL A 48 -4.34 5.81 4.58
C VAL A 48 -4.05 6.40 3.20
N TYR A 49 -2.78 6.32 2.81
CA TYR A 49 -2.33 6.63 1.44
C TYR A 49 -1.60 5.42 0.87
N GLU A 50 -1.70 5.26 -0.44
CA GLU A 50 -0.97 4.25 -1.20
C GLU A 50 0.02 4.93 -2.17
N ILE A 51 1.17 4.31 -2.37
CA ILE A 51 2.15 4.70 -3.38
C ILE A 51 2.25 3.54 -4.37
N VAL A 52 1.92 3.80 -5.64
CA VAL A 52 2.04 2.80 -6.71
C VAL A 52 3.26 3.11 -7.56
N ILE A 53 4.12 2.11 -7.70
CA ILE A 53 5.41 2.23 -8.37
C ILE A 53 5.42 1.31 -9.59
N ASN A 54 5.69 1.90 -10.76
CA ASN A 54 6.03 1.17 -11.98
C ASN A 54 7.54 1.31 -12.22
N GLY A 55 8.15 0.29 -12.81
CA GLY A 55 9.57 0.32 -13.18
C GLY A 55 9.85 -0.57 -14.37
N LEU A 56 11.03 -0.39 -14.98
CA LEU A 56 11.48 -1.18 -16.12
C LEU A 56 12.00 -2.56 -15.70
N ARG A 57 12.47 -2.69 -14.46
CA ARG A 57 12.98 -3.94 -13.88
C ARG A 57 12.38 -4.17 -12.50
N LYS A 58 12.24 -5.44 -12.12
CA LYS A 58 11.71 -5.86 -10.82
C LYS A 58 12.55 -5.30 -9.68
N GLU A 59 13.86 -5.30 -9.85
CA GLU A 59 14.86 -4.87 -8.88
C GLU A 59 14.74 -3.36 -8.59
N ASP A 60 14.46 -2.57 -9.62
CA ASP A 60 14.26 -1.12 -9.49
C ASP A 60 12.99 -0.82 -8.67
N VAL A 61 11.91 -1.56 -8.91
CA VAL A 61 10.66 -1.42 -8.13
C VAL A 61 10.87 -1.86 -6.68
N LEU A 62 11.58 -2.97 -6.44
CA LEU A 62 11.86 -3.47 -5.10
C LEU A 62 12.71 -2.46 -4.30
N MET A 63 13.74 -1.89 -4.91
CA MET A 63 14.57 -0.85 -4.29
C MET A 63 13.76 0.42 -4.03
N ALA A 64 12.95 0.88 -4.99
CA ALA A 64 12.09 2.05 -4.82
C ALA A 64 11.07 1.86 -3.68
N MET A 65 10.49 0.67 -3.55
CA MET A 65 9.65 0.31 -2.40
C MET A 65 10.45 0.43 -1.09
N GLY A 66 11.66 -0.12 -1.03
CA GLY A 66 12.52 -0.04 0.15
C GLY A 66 12.80 1.40 0.59
N LEU A 67 13.20 2.26 -0.35
CA LEU A 67 13.47 3.68 -0.08
C LEU A 67 12.21 4.41 0.38
N ALA A 68 11.07 4.15 -0.26
CA ALA A 68 9.79 4.74 0.12
C ALA A 68 9.36 4.33 1.54
N ILE A 69 9.57 3.07 1.93
CA ILE A 69 9.30 2.58 3.28
C ILE A 69 10.18 3.30 4.30
N LYS A 70 11.50 3.38 4.07
CA LYS A 70 12.42 4.10 4.98
C LYS A 70 12.04 5.57 5.12
N ALA A 71 11.74 6.24 4.01
CA ALA A 71 11.33 7.64 4.03
C ALA A 71 10.03 7.84 4.80
N ALA A 72 8.98 7.07 4.47
CA ALA A 72 7.68 7.18 5.12
C ALA A 72 7.75 6.86 6.63
N ALA A 73 8.50 5.84 7.01
CA ALA A 73 8.64 5.45 8.43
C ALA A 73 9.36 6.51 9.28
N SER A 74 10.12 7.43 8.68
CA SER A 74 10.75 8.53 9.39
C SER A 74 9.81 9.70 9.72
N VAL A 75 8.64 9.74 9.08
CA VAL A 75 7.67 10.83 9.26
C VAL A 75 6.90 10.64 10.58
N PRO A 76 6.90 11.63 11.50
CA PRO A 76 6.12 11.54 12.73
C PRO A 76 4.64 11.30 12.46
N GLY A 77 4.06 10.35 13.20
CA GLY A 77 2.64 9.98 13.07
C GLY A 77 2.35 8.85 12.10
N VAL A 78 3.34 8.33 11.36
CA VAL A 78 3.18 7.09 10.60
C VAL A 78 3.11 5.90 11.55
N VAL A 79 1.95 5.23 11.57
CA VAL A 79 1.67 4.12 12.51
C VAL A 79 2.10 2.77 11.96
N LYS A 80 1.87 2.52 10.66
CA LYS A 80 2.12 1.23 10.03
C LYS A 80 2.37 1.41 8.52
N ILE A 81 3.27 0.58 7.99
CA ILE A 81 3.43 0.37 6.54
C ILE A 81 2.93 -1.04 6.19
N ASP A 82 2.22 -1.16 5.07
CA ASP A 82 1.66 -2.41 4.56
C ASP A 82 1.70 -2.39 3.01
N ALA A 83 1.35 -3.51 2.37
CA ALA A 83 1.31 -3.64 0.92
C ALA A 83 0.01 -4.30 0.43
N GLY A 84 -0.64 -3.65 -0.55
CA GLY A 84 -1.77 -4.22 -1.26
C GLY A 84 -1.37 -5.45 -2.08
N ASN A 85 -2.19 -6.50 -2.06
CA ASN A 85 -2.00 -7.69 -2.87
C ASN A 85 -3.34 -8.35 -3.22
N TYR A 86 -3.31 -9.28 -4.17
CA TYR A 86 -4.50 -9.99 -4.68
C TYR A 86 -4.46 -11.48 -4.32
N GLY A 87 -3.93 -11.83 -3.15
CA GLY A 87 -3.84 -13.21 -2.66
C GLY A 87 -2.90 -14.10 -3.49
N GLY A 88 -1.98 -13.50 -4.25
CA GLY A 88 -1.02 -14.21 -5.10
C GLY A 88 -1.60 -14.84 -6.37
N LYS A 89 -2.83 -14.45 -6.77
CA LYS A 89 -3.55 -15.08 -7.88
C LYS A 89 -3.60 -14.26 -9.18
N LEU A 90 -3.09 -13.03 -9.17
CA LEU A 90 -3.27 -12.08 -10.28
C LEU A 90 -1.95 -11.64 -10.91
N GLY A 91 -1.02 -11.13 -10.09
CA GLY A 91 0.26 -10.62 -10.57
C GLY A 91 1.33 -11.73 -10.58
N PRO A 92 2.24 -11.75 -11.58
CA PRO A 92 3.34 -12.71 -11.63
C PRO A 92 4.48 -12.37 -10.65
N TYR A 93 4.52 -11.13 -10.14
CA TYR A 93 5.56 -10.67 -9.22
C TYR A 93 5.00 -10.49 -7.81
N HIS A 94 5.73 -11.03 -6.83
CA HIS A 94 5.48 -10.83 -5.41
C HIS A 94 6.70 -10.14 -4.80
N LEU A 95 6.59 -8.85 -4.53
CA LEU A 95 7.64 -8.05 -3.88
C LEU A 95 7.34 -7.98 -2.39
N ARG A 96 8.17 -8.61 -1.57
CA ARG A 96 7.94 -8.66 -0.12
C ARG A 96 8.54 -7.42 0.54
N LEU A 97 7.85 -6.86 1.54
CA LEU A 97 8.30 -5.64 2.25
C LEU A 97 9.64 -5.82 2.97
N ASN A 98 9.88 -7.01 3.55
CA ASN A 98 11.15 -7.34 4.20
C ASN A 98 12.31 -7.41 3.19
N GLU A 99 12.08 -7.99 2.01
CA GLU A 99 13.06 -8.00 0.91
C GLU A 99 13.35 -6.57 0.39
N ALA A 100 12.31 -5.75 0.26
CA ALA A 100 12.44 -4.36 -0.14
C ALA A 100 13.30 -3.56 0.86
N LEU A 101 13.04 -3.71 2.16
CA LEU A 101 13.85 -3.10 3.21
C LEU A 101 15.30 -3.59 3.22
N GLU A 102 15.53 -4.90 3.05
CA GLU A 102 16.88 -5.44 3.01
C GLU A 102 17.66 -4.90 1.79
N SER A 103 17.01 -4.71 0.65
CA SER A 103 17.64 -4.17 -0.57
C SER A 103 18.21 -2.76 -0.43
N VAL A 104 17.77 -2.00 0.58
CA VAL A 104 18.17 -0.59 0.83
C VAL A 104 18.80 -0.40 2.20
N LYS A 105 19.17 -1.48 2.88
CA LYS A 105 19.64 -1.45 4.27
C LYS A 105 20.86 -0.54 4.46
N SER A 106 21.79 -0.56 3.52
CA SER A 106 23.01 0.26 3.50
C SER A 106 22.81 1.69 2.99
N ILE A 107 21.62 2.04 2.51
CA ILE A 107 21.35 3.36 1.91
C ILE A 107 20.68 4.24 2.95
N ASP A 108 21.37 5.28 3.42
CA ASP A 108 20.73 6.28 4.27
C ASP A 108 19.79 7.16 3.45
N VAL A 109 18.54 7.23 3.91
CA VAL A 109 17.51 8.07 3.28
C VAL A 109 17.46 9.38 4.05
N LYS A 110 17.88 10.47 3.38
CA LYS A 110 17.71 11.82 3.92
C LYS A 110 16.27 12.25 3.67
N VAL A 111 15.56 12.58 4.75
CA VAL A 111 14.18 13.09 4.75
C VAL A 111 14.19 14.49 5.31
#